data_AF-A0A0F9U9N6-F1
#
_entry.id   AF-A0A0F9U9N6-F1
#
_cell.length_a   1.000
_cell.length_b   1.000
_cell.length_c   1.000
_cell.angle_alpha   90.00
_cell.angle_beta   90.00
_cell.angle_gamma   90.00
#
_symmetry.space_group_name_H-M   'P 1'
#
loop_
_entity.id
_entity.type
_entity.pdbx_description
1 polymer ?
#
loop_
_entity_poly.entity_id
_entity_poly.type
_entity_poly.pdbx_seq_one_letter_code
_entity_poly.pdbx_strand_id
1 'polypeptide(L)'
;MDIKKFTRLKEKAEALRTEAEQAKGALNQLKKKLEEDFGCQSIEDAERLLEKYEKEVKKAEEDYGEELISFEEEWGEKLSK
;
A
#
# COMPACT_ATOMS: atom_id res chain seq x y z
N MET A 1 -2.40 -28.89 42.77
CA MET A 1 -3.06 -27.94 41.86
C MET A 1 -2.06 -27.25 40.91
N ASP A 2 -0.74 -27.49 41.01
CA ASP A 2 0.28 -26.80 40.20
C ASP A 2 0.48 -27.36 38.79
N ILE A 3 0.57 -28.68 38.63
CA ILE A 3 1.02 -29.27 37.36
C ILE A 3 0.05 -28.98 36.21
N LYS A 4 -1.26 -29.11 36.44
CA LYS A 4 -2.27 -28.81 35.40
C LYS A 4 -2.26 -27.34 34.97
N LYS A 5 -2.04 -26.42 35.91
CA LYS A 5 -1.95 -24.99 35.61
C LYS A 5 -0.66 -24.68 34.84
N PHE A 6 0.45 -25.29 35.25
CA PHE A 6 1.73 -25.19 34.55
C PHE A 6 1.65 -25.71 33.10
N THR A 7 1.07 -26.89 32.89
CA THR A 7 0.89 -27.46 31.54
C THR A 7 0.05 -26.53 30.66
N ARG A 8 -1.07 -26.02 31.15
CA ARG A 8 -1.92 -25.09 30.38
C ARG A 8 -1.21 -23.78 30.03
N LEU A 9 -0.40 -23.25 30.95
CA LEU A 9 0.39 -22.04 30.69
C LEU A 9 1.49 -22.30 29.66
N LYS A 10 2.14 -23.47 29.72
CA LYS A 10 3.13 -23.89 28.73
C LYS A 10 2.52 -24.01 27.34
N GLU A 11 1.38 -24.70 27.21
CA GLU A 11 0.66 -24.83 25.94
C GLU A 11 0.27 -23.46 25.37
N LYS A 12 -0.22 -22.56 26.22
CA LYS A 12 -0.55 -21.19 25.80
C LYS A 12 0.69 -20.41 25.33
N ALA A 13 1.82 -20.55 26.02
CA ALA A 13 3.07 -19.90 25.63
C ALA A 13 3.59 -20.45 24.30
N GLU A 14 3.50 -21.76 24.07
CA GLU A 14 3.89 -22.40 22.81
C GLU A 14 2.98 -21.97 21.64
N ALA A 15 1.67 -21.85 21.89
CA ALA A 15 0.72 -21.33 20.90
C ALA A 15 1.05 -19.88 20.52
N LEU A 16 1.19 -18.99 21.51
CA LEU A 16 1.53 -17.59 21.28
C LEU A 16 2.87 -17.42 20.55
N ARG A 17 3.87 -18.24 20.88
CA ARG A 17 5.16 -18.24 20.19
C ARG A 17 5.00 -18.63 18.72
N THR A 18 4.19 -19.65 18.44
CA THR A 18 3.93 -20.12 17.08
C THR A 18 3.22 -19.03 16.25
N GLU A 19 2.21 -18.39 16.84
CA GLU A 19 1.52 -17.26 16.21
C GLU A 19 2.47 -16.09 15.92
N ALA A 20 3.35 -15.75 16.86
CA ALA A 20 4.32 -14.67 16.69
C ALA A 20 5.31 -14.95 15.54
N GLU A 21 5.82 -16.17 15.43
CA GLU A 21 6.73 -16.54 14.33
C GLU A 21 6.02 -16.54 12.97
N GLN A 22 4.77 -17.00 12.90
CA GLN A 22 3.97 -16.93 11.67
C GLN A 22 3.72 -15.48 11.26
N ALA A 23 3.34 -14.61 12.19
CA ALA A 23 3.11 -13.19 11.94
C ALA A 23 4.41 -12.50 11.46
N LYS A 24 5.54 -12.82 12.07
CA LYS A 24 6.85 -12.31 11.66
C LYS A 24 7.23 -12.75 10.25
N GLY A 25 6.98 -14.02 9.92
CA GLY A 25 7.19 -14.55 8.57
C GLY A 25 6.35 -13.83 7.52
N ALA A 26 5.05 -13.66 7.80
CA ALA A 26 4.13 -12.92 6.93
C ALA A 26 4.56 -11.46 6.74
N LEU A 27 4.95 -10.77 7.81
CA LEU A 27 5.44 -9.40 7.76
C LEU A 27 6.69 -9.28 6.88
N ASN A 28 7.65 -10.21 7.02
CA ASN A 28 8.86 -10.22 6.20
C ASN A 28 8.54 -10.43 4.72
N GLN A 29 7.60 -11.33 4.40
CA GLN A 29 7.17 -11.55 3.03
C GLN A 29 6.49 -10.31 2.44
N LEU A 30 5.64 -9.63 3.21
CA LEU A 30 4.98 -8.39 2.79
C LEU A 30 5.99 -7.27 2.54
N LYS A 31 6.97 -7.09 3.44
CA LYS A 31 8.04 -6.10 3.24
C LYS A 31 8.88 -6.39 2.00
N LYS A 32 9.19 -7.66 1.75
CA LYS A 32 9.92 -8.06 0.55
C LYS A 32 9.13 -7.72 -0.73
N LYS A 33 7.83 -8.00 -0.77
CA LYS A 33 6.98 -7.59 -1.90
C LYS A 33 6.92 -6.09 -2.08
N LEU A 34 6.82 -5.34 -0.97
CA LEU A 34 6.81 -3.89 -0.99
C LEU A 34 8.09 -3.30 -1.61
N GLU A 35 9.24 -3.91 -1.31
CA GLU A 35 10.53 -3.55 -1.90
C GLU A 35 10.65 -4.01 -3.36
N GLU A 36 10.22 -5.23 -3.70
CA GLU A 36 10.30 -5.76 -5.07
C GLU A 36 9.38 -5.02 -6.05
N ASP A 37 8.14 -4.74 -5.66
CA ASP A 37 7.12 -4.16 -6.53
C ASP A 37 7.22 -2.63 -6.61
N PHE A 38 7.62 -1.99 -5.50
CA PHE A 38 7.57 -0.52 -5.37
C PHE A 38 8.90 0.12 -4.92
N GLY A 39 9.93 -0.67 -4.60
CA GLY A 39 11.20 -0.14 -4.10
C GLY A 39 11.13 0.45 -2.68
N CYS A 40 10.04 0.19 -1.94
CA CYS A 40 9.82 0.76 -0.61
C CYS A 40 10.31 -0.17 0.50
N GLN A 41 11.14 0.36 1.41
CA GLN A 41 11.75 -0.43 2.50
C GLN A 41 10.95 -0.36 3.81
N SER A 42 10.00 0.57 3.89
CA SER A 42 9.16 0.82 5.04
C SER A 42 7.73 1.16 4.60
N ILE A 43 6.80 1.09 5.55
CA ILE A 43 5.41 1.50 5.31
C ILE A 43 5.38 3.01 5.05
N GLU A 44 6.19 3.77 5.79
CA GLU A 44 6.34 5.20 5.65
C GLU A 44 6.85 5.62 4.25
N ASP A 45 7.76 4.85 3.66
CA ASP A 45 8.22 5.08 2.28
C ASP A 45 7.08 4.84 1.28
N ALA A 46 6.27 3.79 1.50
CA ALA A 46 5.13 3.48 0.64
C ALA A 46 4.03 4.54 0.74
N GLU A 47 3.75 5.05 1.94
CA GLU A 47 2.79 6.14 2.15
C GLU A 47 3.25 7.42 1.44
N ARG A 48 4.53 7.78 1.52
CA ARG A 48 5.08 8.92 0.79
C ARG A 48 5.02 8.75 -0.73
N LEU A 49 5.31 7.54 -1.21
CA LEU A 49 5.24 7.23 -2.63
C LEU A 49 3.80 7.33 -3.14
N LEU A 50 2.83 6.81 -2.37
CA LEU A 50 1.41 6.93 -2.67
C LEU A 50 0.98 8.40 -2.75
N GLU A 51 1.30 9.21 -1.73
CA GLU A 51 0.96 10.64 -1.70
C GLU A 51 1.56 11.39 -2.91
N LYS A 52 2.79 11.04 -3.29
CA LYS A 52 3.42 11.61 -4.48
C LYS A 52 2.63 11.27 -5.75
N TYR A 53 2.28 10.02 -5.96
CA TYR A 53 1.54 9.61 -7.16
C TYR A 53 0.12 10.18 -7.19
N GLU A 54 -0.56 10.27 -6.06
CA GLU A 54 -1.88 10.92 -5.99
C GLU A 54 -1.81 12.39 -6.43
N LYS A 55 -0.76 13.12 -6.02
CA LYS A 55 -0.53 14.50 -6.47
C LYS A 55 -0.22 14.58 -7.96
N GLU A 56 0.61 13.67 -8.48
CA GLU A 56 0.95 13.63 -9.90
C GLU A 56 -0.27 13.32 -10.77
N VAL A 57 -1.11 12.36 -10.37
CA VAL A 57 -2.35 12.02 -11.07
C VAL A 57 -3.30 13.21 -11.05
N LYS A 58 -3.54 13.80 -9.88
CA LYS A 58 -4.43 14.96 -9.77
C LYS A 58 -3.98 16.11 -10.66
N LYS A 59 -2.67 16.41 -10.66
CA LYS A 59 -2.12 17.44 -11.53
C LYS A 59 -2.30 17.10 -13.02
N ALA A 60 -2.03 15.84 -13.40
CA ALA A 60 -2.21 15.41 -14.79
C ALA A 60 -3.67 15.48 -15.25
N GLU A 61 -4.64 15.20 -14.36
CA GLU A 61 -6.06 15.36 -14.62
C GLU A 61 -6.46 16.83 -14.81
N GLU A 62 -5.92 17.72 -13.97
CA GLU A 62 -6.10 19.18 -14.09
C GLU A 62 -5.50 19.69 -15.42
N ASP A 63 -4.23 19.37 -15.69
CA ASP A 63 -3.53 19.76 -16.92
C ASP A 63 -4.28 19.23 -18.17
N TYR A 64 -4.75 17.97 -18.14
CA TYR A 64 -5.55 17.39 -19.22
C TYR A 64 -6.88 18.12 -19.44
N GLY A 65 -7.56 18.49 -18.35
CA GLY A 65 -8.82 19.23 -18.43
C GLY A 65 -8.64 20.61 -19.07
N GLU A 66 -7.59 21.33 -18.68
CA GLU A 66 -7.26 22.64 -19.26
C GLU A 66 -6.90 22.55 -20.75
N GLU A 67 -6.08 21.57 -21.13
CA GLU A 67 -5.71 21.32 -22.53
C GLU A 67 -6.91 20.88 -23.37
N LEU A 68 -7.80 20.05 -22.80
CA LEU A 68 -9.02 19.62 -23.50
C LEU A 68 -9.96 20.80 -23.75
N ILE A 69 -10.16 21.67 -22.76
CA ILE A 69 -10.97 22.89 -22.92
C ILE A 69 -10.38 23.78 -24.02
N SER A 70 -9.06 24.03 -23.96
CA SER A 70 -8.36 24.85 -24.97
C SER A 70 -8.49 24.27 -26.37
N PHE A 71 -8.38 22.95 -26.49
CA PHE A 71 -8.57 22.23 -27.74
C PHE A 71 -10.01 22.35 -28.26
N GLU A 72 -11.01 22.16 -27.39
CA GLU A 72 -12.42 22.28 -27.76
C GLU A 72 -12.78 23.71 -28.19
N GLU A 73 -12.21 24.73 -27.55
CA GLU A 73 -12.38 26.14 -27.94
C GLU A 73 -11.78 26.43 -29.34
N GLU A 74 -10.61 25.88 -29.67
CA GLU A 74 -9.94 26.15 -30.94
C GLU A 74 -10.46 25.31 -32.12
N TRP A 75 -10.89 24.07 -31.84
CA TRP A 75 -11.19 23.06 -32.87
C TRP A 75 -12.59 22.47 -32.80
N GLY A 76 -13.36 22.66 -31.72
CA GLY A 76 -14.67 22.02 -31.52
C GLY A 76 -15.68 22.33 -32.63
N GLU A 77 -15.74 23.59 -33.09
CA GLU A 77 -16.59 23.96 -34.23
C GLU A 77 -16.08 23.44 -35.57
N LYS A 78 -14.76 23.30 -35.74
CA LYS A 78 -14.13 22.84 -37.00
C LYS A 78 -14.28 21.32 -37.19
N LEU A 79 -14.36 20.59 -36.08
CA LEU A 79 -14.45 19.12 -36.04
C LEU A 79 -15.90 18.61 -35.91
N SER A 80 -16.88 19.47 -35.61
CA SER A 80 -18.30 19.09 -35.48
C SER A 80 -19.13 19.18 -36.79
N LYS A 81 -18.47 19.33 -37.94
CA LYS A 81 -19.07 19.26 -39.29
C LYS A 81 -18.64 17.99 -40.02
#